data_AF-B1IG92-F1
#
_entry.id   AF-B1IG92-F1
#
_cell.length_a   1.000
_cell.length_b   1.000
_cell.length_c   1.000
_cell.angle_alpha   90.00
_cell.angle_beta   90.00
_cell.angle_gamma   90.00
#
_symmetry.space_group_name_H-M   'P 1'
#
loop_
_entity.id
_entity.type
_entity.pdbx_description
1 polymer ?
#
loop_
_entity_poly.entity_id
_entity_poly.type
_entity_poly.pdbx_seq_one_letter_code
_entity_poly.pdbx_strand_id
1 'polypeptide(L)' 'MKEVINIEEIRCPNCNQLLLKADYAKGEIKCTRCKKIIKLEIEQRTEPNHTIE' A
#
# COMPACT_ATOMS: atom_id res chain seq x y z
N MET A 1 -16.12 -17.74 -5.11
CA MET A 1 -14.67 -17.47 -5.14
C MET A 1 -14.44 -16.26 -4.24
N LYS A 2 -13.63 -16.36 -3.19
CA LYS A 2 -13.29 -15.21 -2.36
C LYS A 2 -11.99 -14.64 -2.92
N GLU A 3 -12.05 -13.47 -3.54
CA GLU A 3 -10.85 -12.71 -3.85
C GLU A 3 -10.14 -12.38 -2.54
N VAL A 4 -8.92 -12.90 -2.38
CA VAL A 4 -8.02 -12.50 -1.30
C VAL A 4 -7.40 -11.17 -1.70
N ILE A 5 -7.94 -10.09 -1.13
CA ILE A 5 -7.36 -8.74 -1.28
C ILE A 5 -6.16 -8.68 -0.35
N ASN A 6 -4.95 -8.62 -0.90
CA ASN A 6 -3.75 -8.41 -0.11
C ASN A 6 -3.71 -6.92 0.27
N ILE A 7 -3.65 -6.60 1.56
CA ILE A 7 -3.63 -5.20 2.00
C ILE A 7 -2.22 -4.86 2.45
N GLU A 8 -1.53 -3.99 1.72
CA GLU A 8 -0.17 -3.54 2.05
C GLU A 8 -0.19 -2.40 3.08
N GLU A 9 0.77 -2.42 4.00
CA GLU A 9 0.95 -1.36 4.98
C GLU A 9 1.92 -0.29 4.49
N ILE A 10 1.38 0.87 4.15
CA ILE A 10 2.16 2.01 3.69
C ILE A 10 2.64 2.82 4.89
N ARG A 11 3.95 2.86 5.09
CA ARG A 11 4.59 3.57 6.20
C ARG A 11 5.36 4.79 5.72
N CYS A 12 5.43 5.82 6.55
CA CYS A 12 6.22 7.00 6.29
C CYS A 12 7.72 6.65 6.33
N PRO A 13 8.52 6.92 5.28
CA PRO A 13 9.94 6.59 5.28
C PRO A 13 10.77 7.42 6.27
N ASN A 14 10.20 8.50 6.83
CA ASN A 14 10.92 9.41 7.73
C ASN A 14 10.63 9.16 9.23
N CYS A 15 9.46 8.66 9.59
CA CYS A 15 9.10 8.40 11.01
C CYS A 15 8.52 7.01 11.25
N ASN A 16 8.44 6.19 10.21
CA ASN A 16 7.86 4.85 10.23
C ASN A 16 6.38 4.77 10.69
N GLN A 17 5.71 5.92 10.80
CA GLN A 17 4.29 6.01 11.10
C GLN A 17 3.50 5.35 9.98
N LEU A 18 2.57 4.47 10.35
CA LEU A 18 1.60 3.92 9.40
C LEU A 18 0.74 5.06 8.84
N LEU A 19 0.70 5.19 7.52
CA LEU A 19 -0.03 6.24 6.81
C LEU A 19 -1.33 5.71 6.22
N LEU A 20 -1.28 4.54 5.59
CA LEU A 20 -2.40 3.95 4.88
C LEU A 20 -2.22 2.42 4.84
N LYS A 21 -3.34 1.70 4.81
CA LYS A 21 -3.37 0.30 4.43
C LYS A 21 -4.19 0.21 3.16
N ALA A 22 -3.60 -0.25 2.05
CA ALA A 22 -4.28 -0.22 0.77
C ALA A 22 -3.90 -1.43 -0.08
N ASP A 23 -4.86 -1.88 -0.88
CA ASP A 23 -4.60 -2.80 -1.97
C ASP A 23 -3.86 -2.06 -3.09
N TYR A 24 -4.50 -1.03 -3.63
CA TYR A 24 -3.91 -0.14 -4.64
C TYR A 24 -3.81 1.29 -4.09
N ALA A 25 -2.69 1.98 -4.36
CA ALA A 25 -2.52 3.37 -3.98
C ALA A 25 -1.67 4.13 -5.00
N LYS A 26 -2.27 5.09 -5.70
CA LYS A 26 -1.55 6.04 -6.56
C LYS A 26 -1.92 7.46 -6.16
N GLY A 27 -0.94 8.23 -5.69
CA GLY A 27 -1.16 9.61 -5.29
C GLY A 27 -0.14 10.12 -4.28
N GLU A 28 -0.48 11.19 -3.58
CA GLU A 28 0.39 11.82 -2.60
C GLU A 28 -0.30 11.86 -1.24
N ILE A 29 0.40 11.42 -0.19
CA ILE A 29 -0.07 11.50 1.18
C ILE A 29 0.87 12.39 2.01
N LYS A 30 0.28 13.32 2.76
CA LYS A 30 1.02 14.10 3.73
C LYS A 30 1.12 13.32 5.04
N CYS A 31 2.35 13.06 5.49
CA CYS A 31 2.57 12.52 6.82
C CYS A 31 2.22 13.58 7.87
N THR A 32 1.30 13.29 8.79
CA THR A 32 0.89 14.21 9.85
C THR A 32 2.00 14.49 10.87
N ARG A 33 2.92 13.53 11.08
CA ARG A 33 4.06 13.69 12.00
C ARG A 33 5.22 14.47 11.39
N CYS A 34 5.71 14.04 10.22
CA CYS A 34 6.86 14.68 9.56
C CYS A 34 6.48 15.91 8.75
N LYS A 35 5.18 16.12 8.46
CA LYS A 35 4.65 17.14 7.54
C LYS A 35 5.16 17.03 6.10
N LYS A 36 5.95 16.00 5.78
CA LYS A 36 6.46 15.70 4.44
C LYS A 36 5.37 15.05 3.58
N ILE A 37 5.38 15.39 2.30
CA ILE A 37 4.53 14.78 1.27
C ILE A 37 5.27 13.56 0.73
N ILE A 38 4.58 12.42 0.67
CA ILE A 38 5.13 11.14 0.22
C ILE A 38 4.30 10.70 -0.98
N LYS A 39 4.99 10.37 -2.07
CA LYS A 39 4.38 9.79 -3.26
C LYS A 39 4.17 8.30 -3.03
N LEU A 40 2.94 7.87 -3.28
CA LEU A 40 2.53 6.48 -3.24
C LEU A 40 2.31 6.02 -4.68
N GLU A 41 3.00 4.96 -5.04
CA GLU A 41 2.82 4.25 -6.29
C GLU A 41 2.87 2.75 -5.96
N ILE A 42 1.72 2.25 -5.49
CA ILE A 42 1.48 0.82 -5.25
C ILE A 42 0.51 0.35 -6.30
N GLU A 43 1.04 -0.46 -7.20
CA GLU A 43 0.28 -1.14 -8.24
C GLU A 43 0.05 -2.58 -7.77
N GLN A 44 -1.02 -2.85 -7.00
CA GLN A 44 -1.40 -4.25 -6.81
C GLN A 44 -1.99 -4.80 -8.10
N ARG A 45 -1.12 -5.48 -8.84
CA ARG A 45 -1.54 -6.50 -9.79
C ARG A 45 -1.84 -7.75 -8.98
N THR A 46 -3.12 -8.10 -8.93
CA THR A 46 -3.53 -9.49 -8.75
C THR A 46 -2.93 -10.30 -9.90
N GLU A 47 -1.75 -10.87 -9.72
CA GLU A 47 -1.44 -12.12 -10.41
C GLU A 47 -2.26 -13.21 -9.72
N PRO A 48 -3.15 -13.93 -10.43
CA PRO A 48 -3.80 -15.10 -9.87
C PRO A 48 -2.69 -16.09 -9.55
N ASN A 49 -2.45 -16.37 -8.27
CA ASN A 49 -1.62 -17.50 -7.87
C ASN A 49 -2.33 -18.79 -8.33
N HIS A 50 -2.12 -19.15 -9.60
CA HIS A 50 -2.29 -20.50 -10.07
C HIS A 50 -1.00 -21.23 -9.73
N THR A 51 -1.03 -21.99 -8.65
CA THR A 51 -0.41 -23.32 -8.69
C THR A 51 -1.32 -24.23 -7.89
N ILE A 52 -2.25 -24.87 -8.60
CA ILE A 52 -2.83 -26.14 -8.20
C ILE A 52 -1.80 -27.24 -8.51
N GLU A 53 -1.68 -28.17 -7.57
CA GLU A 53 -1.17 -29.55 -7.67
C GLU A 53 0.34 -29.78 -7.85
#